data_AF-E9E9G3-F1
#
_entry.id   AF-E9E9G3-F1
#
_cell.length_a   1.000
_cell.length_b   1.000
_cell.length_c   1.000
_cell.angle_alpha   90.00
_cell.angle_beta   90.00
_cell.angle_gamma   90.00
#
_symmetry.space_group_name_H-M   'P 1'
#
loop_
_entity.id
_entity.type
_entity.pdbx_description
1 polymer ?
#
loop_
_entity_poly.entity_id
_entity_poly.type
_entity_poly.pdbx_seq_one_letter_code
_entity_poly.pdbx_strand_id
1 'polypeptide(L)'
;MYKLPSPLQISCLHHFRLSSSPLATPSRSFAKLGATSFKLSVKLRTLTLITSPLPLPLSAVPRPRAASFPGTGSVEPGGTSMASDEDYMAFLDKANQDLDDGNALAAKQKEQSNAVFKTVDQGSQAPKVIRDACQDAVYVTDADEPFEEVSLKWSGDGLPDEIEFAKLIKHWDADNADISIMDPVDWDSQGQYTKLIEAVREATKGNDVRVYSVVRDKTRTEYWVVSSEEGRIVGVKALGVES
;
A
#
# COMPACT_ATOMS: atom_id res chain seq x y z
N MET A 1 63.99 -8.55 -39.65
CA MET A 1 63.29 -9.79 -39.25
C MET A 1 61.80 -9.47 -39.20
N TYR A 2 61.07 -9.84 -40.25
CA TYR A 2 59.62 -9.71 -40.34
C TYR A 2 58.98 -11.06 -40.03
N LYS A 3 57.96 -11.11 -39.18
CA LYS A 3 56.93 -12.17 -39.24
C LYS A 3 55.66 -11.75 -38.50
N LEU A 4 54.72 -11.18 -39.25
CA LEU A 4 53.29 -11.46 -39.07
C LEU A 4 53.05 -12.90 -39.54
N PRO A 5 52.09 -13.60 -38.92
CA PRO A 5 51.22 -14.48 -39.70
C PRO A 5 49.74 -14.13 -39.54
N SER A 6 49.10 -14.28 -40.70
CA SER A 6 47.74 -13.97 -41.13
C SER A 6 46.71 -15.05 -40.72
N PRO A 7 45.41 -14.85 -41.03
CA PRO A 7 44.29 -15.67 -40.58
C PRO A 7 44.01 -16.85 -41.53
N LEU A 8 43.28 -17.87 -41.05
CA LEU A 8 42.61 -18.86 -41.90
C LEU A 8 41.18 -19.12 -41.41
N GLN A 9 40.23 -18.69 -42.25
CA GLN A 9 38.87 -19.20 -42.34
C GLN A 9 38.89 -20.62 -42.93
N ILE A 10 38.13 -21.55 -42.34
CA ILE A 10 37.64 -22.73 -43.07
C ILE A 10 36.17 -22.95 -42.72
N SER A 11 35.37 -22.81 -43.76
CA SER A 11 33.95 -23.09 -43.89
C SER A 11 33.62 -24.57 -43.64
N CYS A 12 32.46 -24.83 -43.03
CA CYS A 12 31.73 -26.09 -43.23
C CYS A 12 30.26 -25.75 -43.48
N LEU A 13 29.82 -26.06 -44.71
CA LEU A 13 28.50 -25.77 -45.26
C LEU A 13 28.12 -26.99 -46.08
N HIS A 14 27.26 -27.89 -45.58
CA HIS A 14 26.50 -28.91 -46.31
C HIS A 14 25.23 -29.19 -45.48
N HIS A 15 24.04 -28.68 -45.83
CA HIS A 15 23.10 -29.06 -46.90
C HIS A 15 22.13 -30.23 -46.54
N PHE A 16 20.84 -29.96 -46.80
CA PHE A 16 19.67 -30.85 -46.99
C PHE A 16 18.84 -31.35 -45.78
N ARG A 17 17.64 -30.79 -45.60
CA ARG A 17 16.38 -31.39 -46.13
C ARG A 17 15.18 -30.43 -46.06
N LEU A 18 14.58 -30.16 -47.23
CA LEU A 18 13.19 -29.67 -47.37
C LEU A 18 12.21 -30.86 -47.38
N SER A 19 11.02 -30.67 -46.81
CA SER A 19 9.76 -31.32 -47.21
C SER A 19 8.61 -30.46 -46.64
N SER A 20 8.01 -29.58 -47.43
CA SER A 20 6.80 -29.78 -48.26
C SER A 20 5.49 -29.92 -47.45
N SER A 21 4.74 -28.81 -47.36
CA SER A 21 3.27 -28.77 -47.16
C SER A 21 2.56 -29.43 -48.36
N PRO A 22 1.24 -29.81 -48.34
CA PRO A 22 0.14 -28.81 -48.40
C PRO A 22 -1.26 -29.20 -47.81
N LEU A 23 -2.07 -28.17 -47.55
CA LEU A 23 -3.52 -27.96 -47.81
C LEU A 23 -4.57 -29.08 -47.61
N ALA A 24 -5.61 -28.82 -46.80
CA ALA A 24 -7.04 -28.94 -47.19
C ALA A 24 -8.02 -28.57 -46.03
N THR A 25 -8.93 -27.63 -46.33
CA THR A 25 -10.16 -27.22 -45.62
C THR A 25 -11.32 -28.20 -45.94
N PRO A 26 -12.64 -27.87 -45.80
CA PRO A 26 -13.48 -27.34 -44.70
C PRO A 26 -14.74 -28.22 -44.44
N SER A 27 -15.45 -28.10 -43.30
CA SER A 27 -16.94 -28.18 -43.29
C SER A 27 -17.61 -28.04 -41.93
N ARG A 28 -18.65 -27.18 -41.93
CA ARG A 28 -20.00 -27.30 -41.31
C ARG A 28 -20.11 -27.60 -39.81
N SER A 29 -21.02 -27.01 -39.04
CA SER A 29 -22.19 -26.18 -39.33
C SER A 29 -22.71 -25.57 -38.02
N PHE A 30 -23.29 -24.36 -38.16
CA PHE A 30 -24.45 -23.82 -37.45
C PHE A 30 -25.00 -24.52 -36.20
N ALA A 31 -24.91 -23.81 -35.07
CA ALA A 31 -25.92 -23.69 -34.02
C ALA A 31 -25.38 -22.63 -33.03
N LYS A 32 -26.09 -21.68 -32.44
CA LYS A 32 -27.49 -21.26 -32.45
C LYS A 32 -27.45 -19.89 -31.78
N LEU A 33 -28.04 -18.86 -32.40
CA LEU A 33 -28.28 -17.57 -31.77
C LEU A 33 -29.19 -17.81 -30.54
N GLY A 34 -28.58 -17.83 -29.36
CA GLY A 34 -29.28 -17.78 -28.09
C GLY A 34 -29.56 -16.33 -27.73
N ALA A 35 -30.66 -15.78 -28.23
CA ALA A 35 -31.26 -14.59 -27.66
C ALA A 35 -31.74 -14.95 -26.25
N THR A 36 -31.02 -14.51 -25.23
CA THR A 36 -31.56 -14.42 -23.87
C THR A 36 -31.43 -12.98 -23.40
N SER A 37 -32.55 -12.29 -23.63
CA SER A 37 -33.00 -11.15 -22.85
C SER A 37 -33.14 -11.54 -21.37
N PHE A 38 -33.34 -10.54 -20.52
CA PHE A 38 -33.60 -10.57 -19.08
C PHE A 38 -32.32 -10.64 -18.22
N LYS A 39 -32.01 -9.71 -17.31
CA LYS A 39 -32.79 -8.64 -16.66
C LYS A 39 -31.81 -7.64 -16.02
N LEU A 40 -31.90 -6.36 -16.37
CA LEU A 40 -31.30 -5.27 -15.60
C LEU A 40 -32.02 -5.22 -14.25
N SER A 41 -31.41 -5.73 -13.17
CA SER A 41 -31.94 -5.55 -11.82
C SER A 41 -31.39 -4.23 -11.27
N VAL A 42 -32.07 -3.15 -11.62
CA VAL A 42 -31.91 -1.87 -10.95
C VAL A 42 -32.50 -2.02 -9.55
N LYS A 43 -31.63 -2.24 -8.56
CA LYS A 43 -31.99 -2.24 -7.16
C LYS A 43 -32.16 -0.77 -6.74
N LEU A 44 -33.37 -0.25 -6.93
CA LEU A 44 -33.83 0.99 -6.28
C LEU A 44 -33.66 0.80 -4.77
N ARG A 45 -32.61 1.38 -4.18
CA ARG A 45 -32.55 1.53 -2.72
C ARG A 45 -33.41 2.72 -2.34
N THR A 46 -34.58 2.36 -1.81
CA THR A 46 -35.54 3.19 -1.10
C THR A 46 -34.85 4.14 -0.13
N LEU A 47 -34.98 5.45 -0.39
CA LEU A 47 -34.75 6.51 0.58
C LEU A 47 -35.76 6.35 1.72
N THR A 48 -35.29 5.84 2.86
CA THR A 48 -36.03 5.93 4.12
C THR A 48 -35.57 7.21 4.82
N LEU A 49 -36.46 8.20 4.79
CA LEU A 49 -36.44 9.37 5.67
C LEU A 49 -36.48 8.87 7.12
N ILE A 50 -35.35 8.91 7.82
CA ILE A 50 -35.32 8.73 9.27
C ILE A 50 -35.39 10.11 9.90
N THR A 51 -36.58 10.36 10.40
CA THR A 51 -36.99 11.42 11.31
C THR A 51 -36.00 11.63 12.46
N SER A 52 -35.53 12.87 12.61
CA SER A 52 -34.98 13.34 13.88
C SER A 52 -36.04 13.27 14.98
N PRO A 53 -35.63 12.99 16.22
CA PRO A 53 -36.10 13.80 17.32
C PRO A 53 -34.95 14.41 18.13
N LEU A 54 -35.24 15.63 18.56
CA LEU A 54 -34.47 16.64 19.31
C LEU A 54 -34.41 16.27 20.83
N PRO A 55 -33.81 17.10 21.70
CA PRO A 55 -32.59 16.84 22.47
C PRO A 55 -32.84 16.54 23.97
N LEU A 56 -31.87 15.92 24.64
CA LEU A 56 -31.73 15.90 26.11
C LEU A 56 -30.24 15.74 26.49
N PRO A 57 -29.81 16.03 27.73
CA PRO A 57 -29.75 17.33 28.37
C PRO A 57 -28.30 17.70 28.74
N LEU A 58 -28.06 18.98 29.09
CA LEU A 58 -26.83 19.47 29.72
C LEU A 58 -26.36 18.53 30.84
N SER A 59 -25.23 17.84 30.61
CA SER A 59 -24.45 17.28 31.71
C SER A 59 -23.46 18.31 32.20
N ALA A 60 -23.53 18.51 33.50
CA ALA A 60 -22.87 19.53 34.27
C ALA A 60 -21.34 19.53 34.11
N VAL A 61 -20.82 20.73 33.93
CA VAL A 61 -19.40 21.05 34.15
C VAL A 61 -19.01 20.62 35.57
N PRO A 62 -17.95 19.80 35.75
CA PRO A 62 -17.39 19.60 37.07
C PRO A 62 -16.76 20.91 37.54
N ARG A 63 -17.38 21.52 38.55
CA ARG A 63 -16.90 22.67 39.31
C ARG A 63 -15.53 22.32 39.92
N PRO A 64 -14.44 23.01 39.59
CA PRO A 64 -13.20 22.84 40.33
C PRO A 64 -13.42 23.30 41.77
N ARG A 65 -13.17 22.36 42.68
CA ARG A 65 -13.15 22.54 44.13
C ARG A 65 -12.18 23.67 44.46
N ALA A 66 -12.64 24.66 45.22
CA ALA A 66 -11.81 25.72 45.79
C ALA A 66 -10.62 25.08 46.54
N ALA A 67 -9.43 25.23 45.98
CA ALA A 67 -8.20 24.99 46.72
C ALA A 67 -8.03 26.17 47.69
N SER A 68 -8.05 25.87 48.99
CA SER A 68 -7.63 26.80 50.02
C SER A 68 -6.21 27.28 49.75
N PHE A 69 -6.05 28.58 49.56
CA PHE A 69 -4.75 29.25 49.55
C PHE A 69 -4.05 29.08 50.91
N PRO A 70 -2.80 28.63 50.98
CA PRO A 70 -1.99 28.86 52.17
C PRO A 70 -1.44 30.29 52.13
N GLY A 71 -1.66 31.01 53.23
CA GLY A 71 -0.70 31.92 53.85
C GLY A 71 -0.14 33.05 53.00
N THR A 72 -0.71 34.24 53.18
CA THR A 72 -0.09 35.54 52.93
C THR A 72 1.35 35.60 53.46
N GLY A 73 2.32 35.58 52.54
CA GLY A 73 3.68 36.04 52.75
C GLY A 73 3.80 37.48 52.24
N SER A 74 4.03 38.41 53.15
CA SER A 74 4.23 39.83 52.89
C SER A 74 5.39 40.08 51.92
N VAL A 75 5.14 40.81 50.82
CA VAL A 75 6.17 41.53 50.07
C VAL A 75 5.63 42.93 49.75
N GLU A 76 6.54 43.89 49.90
CA GLU A 76 6.39 45.33 49.98
C GLU A 76 5.77 46.00 48.74
N PRO A 77 5.20 47.22 48.86
CA PRO A 77 4.60 47.93 47.74
C PRO A 77 5.69 48.72 46.99
N GLY A 78 6.17 48.18 45.87
CA GLY A 78 7.10 48.86 44.99
C GLY A 78 7.00 48.37 43.56
N GLY A 79 6.30 49.12 42.70
CA GLY A 79 6.28 48.92 41.25
C GLY A 79 4.93 48.45 40.72
N THR A 80 4.21 49.38 40.10
CA THR A 80 3.04 49.14 39.24
C THR A 80 3.30 48.00 38.23
N SER A 81 2.32 47.10 38.13
CA SER A 81 2.35 45.87 37.32
C SER A 81 2.74 46.09 35.86
N MET A 82 3.96 45.70 35.51
CA MET A 82 4.37 45.44 34.11
C MET A 82 4.22 43.96 33.75
N ALA A 83 3.88 43.11 34.72
CA ALA A 83 3.59 41.68 34.51
C ALA A 83 2.20 41.43 33.88
N SER A 84 1.33 42.43 33.70
CA SER A 84 -0.01 42.19 33.15
C SER A 84 -0.03 42.01 31.63
N ASP A 85 0.76 42.81 30.91
CA ASP A 85 0.73 42.82 29.44
C ASP A 85 1.78 41.86 28.86
N GLU A 86 2.95 41.75 29.46
CA GLU A 86 3.99 40.82 29.01
C GLU A 86 3.55 39.36 29.18
N ASP A 87 2.99 39.00 30.34
CA ASP A 87 2.49 37.63 30.57
C ASP A 87 1.26 37.31 29.70
N TYR A 88 0.46 38.32 29.36
CA TYR A 88 -0.68 38.17 28.44
C TYR A 88 -0.23 37.95 26.99
N MET A 89 0.75 38.72 26.53
CA MET A 89 1.34 38.51 25.20
C MET A 89 2.03 37.16 25.11
N ALA A 90 2.77 36.75 26.14
CA ALA A 90 3.40 35.43 26.21
C ALA A 90 2.38 34.28 26.17
N PHE A 91 1.20 34.45 26.78
CA PHE A 91 0.12 33.47 26.70
C PHE A 91 -0.48 33.38 25.29
N LEU A 92 -0.73 34.52 24.63
CA LEU A 92 -1.23 34.54 23.26
C LEU A 92 -0.20 33.95 22.28
N ASP A 93 1.06 34.33 22.40
CA ASP A 93 2.14 33.83 21.55
C ASP A 93 2.34 32.33 21.75
N LYS A 94 2.31 31.85 23.00
CA LYS A 94 2.41 30.42 23.29
C LYS A 94 1.22 29.63 22.76
N ALA A 95 0.00 30.15 22.86
CA ALA A 95 -1.18 29.48 22.31
C ALA A 95 -1.14 29.40 20.78
N ASN A 96 -0.67 30.47 20.12
CA ASN A 96 -0.49 30.47 18.66
C ASN A 96 0.64 29.52 18.26
N GLN A 97 1.74 29.49 19.01
CA GLN A 97 2.84 28.57 18.78
C GLN A 97 2.40 27.11 18.93
N ASP A 98 1.67 26.75 19.99
CA ASP A 98 1.16 25.39 20.21
C ASP A 98 0.17 24.96 19.11
N LEU A 99 -0.63 25.90 18.59
CA LEU A 99 -1.56 25.65 17.47
C LEU A 99 -0.82 25.46 16.15
N ASP A 100 0.20 26.27 15.86
CA ASP A 100 1.01 26.17 14.64
C ASP A 100 1.85 24.89 14.67
N ASP A 101 2.47 24.55 15.81
CA ASP A 101 3.20 23.30 16.00
C ASP A 101 2.25 22.08 15.89
N GLY A 102 1.07 22.16 16.50
CA GLY A 102 0.02 21.14 16.37
C GLY A 102 -0.45 20.95 14.92
N ASN A 103 -0.67 22.04 14.19
CA ASN A 103 -1.03 22.00 12.78
C ASN A 103 0.11 21.48 11.90
N ALA A 104 1.36 21.83 12.19
CA ALA A 104 2.52 21.33 11.46
C ALA A 104 2.69 19.82 11.65
N LEU A 105 2.49 19.31 12.87
CA LEU A 105 2.50 17.88 13.16
C LEU A 105 1.34 17.15 12.49
N ALA A 106 0.13 17.73 12.55
CA ALA A 106 -1.05 17.17 11.89
C ALA A 106 -0.92 17.18 10.36
N ALA A 107 -0.30 18.21 9.78
CA ALA A 107 -0.03 18.30 8.35
C ALA A 107 0.98 17.22 7.91
N LYS A 108 2.07 17.03 8.67
CA LYS A 108 3.03 15.95 8.40
C LYS A 108 2.41 14.57 8.50
N GLN A 109 1.60 14.31 9.54
CA GLN A 109 0.88 13.04 9.67
C GLN A 109 -0.12 12.83 8.54
N LYS A 110 -0.78 13.89 8.06
CA LYS A 110 -1.74 13.79 6.96
C LYS A 110 -1.08 13.57 5.60
N GLU A 111 0.12 14.13 5.39
CA GLU A 111 0.95 13.83 4.21
C GLU A 111 1.44 12.39 4.23
N GLN A 112 1.83 11.88 5.40
CA GLN A 112 2.22 10.48 5.59
C GLN A 112 1.03 9.53 5.34
N SER A 113 -0.10 9.78 5.98
CA SER A 113 -1.29 8.91 5.86
C SER A 113 -1.91 8.88 4.45
N ASN A 114 -1.74 9.95 3.64
CA ASN A 114 -2.26 10.01 2.27
C ASN A 114 -1.25 9.64 1.18
N ALA A 115 0.03 9.43 1.51
CA ALA A 115 1.06 9.20 0.51
C ALA A 115 0.90 7.80 -0.10
N VAL A 116 0.09 7.60 -1.15
CA VAL A 116 -0.09 6.29 -1.81
C VAL A 116 1.26 5.68 -2.23
N PHE A 117 1.57 4.47 -1.74
CA PHE A 117 2.79 3.77 -2.13
C PHE A 117 2.76 3.40 -3.60
N LYS A 118 3.94 3.41 -4.21
CA LYS A 118 4.09 3.02 -5.60
C LYS A 118 3.95 1.50 -5.72
N THR A 119 2.90 1.05 -6.40
CA THR A 119 2.59 -0.38 -6.65
C THR A 119 3.04 -0.87 -8.03
N VAL A 120 2.94 -0.02 -9.06
CA VAL A 120 3.25 -0.39 -10.45
C VAL A 120 4.21 0.59 -11.10
N ASP A 121 5.26 0.07 -11.73
CA ASP A 121 6.21 0.83 -12.54
C ASP A 121 5.75 0.99 -13.99
N GLN A 122 6.07 2.13 -14.61
CA GLN A 122 5.68 2.40 -15.99
C GLN A 122 6.29 1.36 -16.95
N GLY A 123 5.41 0.61 -17.62
CA GLY A 123 5.78 -0.41 -18.62
C GLY A 123 6.03 -1.81 -18.06
N SER A 124 5.74 -2.08 -16.79
CA SER A 124 5.78 -3.43 -16.22
C SER A 124 4.41 -3.77 -15.65
N GLN A 125 3.73 -4.72 -16.29
CA GLN A 125 2.40 -5.15 -15.87
C GLN A 125 2.49 -6.55 -15.25
N ALA A 126 1.78 -6.76 -14.15
CA ALA A 126 1.76 -8.05 -13.48
C ALA A 126 1.24 -9.16 -14.43
N PRO A 127 1.82 -10.37 -14.34
CA PRO A 127 1.34 -11.54 -15.08
C PRO A 127 -0.16 -11.78 -14.89
N LYS A 128 -0.83 -12.31 -15.94
CA LYS A 128 -2.29 -12.53 -15.92
C LYS A 128 -2.76 -13.40 -14.76
N VAL A 129 -1.97 -14.41 -14.41
CA VAL A 129 -2.26 -15.34 -13.30
C VAL A 129 -2.46 -14.60 -11.98
N ILE A 130 -1.64 -13.58 -11.72
CA ILE A 130 -1.76 -12.74 -10.51
C ILE A 130 -3.03 -11.88 -10.58
N ARG A 131 -3.32 -11.28 -11.73
CA ARG A 131 -4.51 -10.44 -11.91
C ARG A 131 -5.80 -11.22 -11.71
N ASP A 132 -5.87 -12.43 -12.25
CA ASP A 132 -7.03 -13.29 -12.10
C ASP A 132 -7.21 -13.69 -10.62
N ALA A 133 -6.11 -14.05 -9.94
CA ALA A 133 -6.14 -14.34 -8.51
C ALA A 133 -6.54 -13.13 -7.65
N CYS A 134 -6.14 -11.90 -8.00
CA CYS A 134 -6.56 -10.68 -7.32
C CYS A 134 -8.07 -10.39 -7.47
N GLN A 135 -8.69 -10.80 -8.59
CA GLN A 135 -10.13 -10.59 -8.81
C GLN A 135 -10.98 -11.59 -8.02
N ASP A 136 -10.44 -12.79 -7.79
CA ASP A 136 -11.13 -13.88 -7.11
C ASP A 136 -11.00 -13.81 -5.57
N ALA A 137 -10.08 -12.99 -5.06
CA ALA A 137 -9.79 -12.87 -3.63
C ALA A 137 -9.97 -11.43 -3.14
N VAL A 138 -10.43 -11.28 -1.91
CA VAL A 138 -10.54 -10.01 -1.19
C VAL A 138 -9.88 -10.22 0.17
N TYR A 139 -9.12 -9.25 0.64
CA TYR A 139 -8.45 -9.36 1.93
C TYR A 139 -9.47 -9.06 3.04
N VAL A 140 -9.87 -10.12 3.74
CA VAL A 140 -10.90 -10.06 4.78
C VAL A 140 -10.30 -9.47 6.06
N THR A 141 -10.42 -8.15 6.19
CA THR A 141 -10.15 -7.37 7.41
C THR A 141 -11.27 -6.35 7.58
N ASP A 142 -11.22 -5.47 8.60
CA ASP A 142 -12.26 -4.45 8.84
C ASP A 142 -12.56 -3.56 7.61
N ALA A 143 -11.63 -3.48 6.64
CA ALA A 143 -11.78 -2.68 5.43
C ALA A 143 -12.26 -3.47 4.18
N ASP A 144 -12.29 -4.80 4.19
CA ASP A 144 -12.68 -5.66 3.04
C ASP A 144 -12.11 -5.18 1.68
N GLU A 145 -10.80 -4.93 1.61
CA GLU A 145 -10.15 -4.31 0.44
C GLU A 145 -9.72 -5.36 -0.61
N PRO A 146 -9.89 -5.07 -1.92
CA PRO A 146 -9.42 -5.94 -2.98
C PRO A 146 -7.89 -5.97 -3.06
N PHE A 147 -7.33 -7.05 -3.60
CA PHE A 147 -5.90 -7.13 -3.83
C PHE A 147 -5.49 -6.27 -5.04
N GLU A 148 -4.44 -5.48 -4.88
CA GLU A 148 -3.81 -4.69 -5.94
C GLU A 148 -2.62 -5.44 -6.54
N GLU A 149 -2.46 -5.34 -7.86
CA GLU A 149 -1.32 -5.92 -8.57
C GLU A 149 -0.05 -5.08 -8.37
N VAL A 150 1.06 -5.77 -8.06
CA VAL A 150 2.36 -5.13 -7.82
C VAL A 150 3.35 -5.58 -8.88
N SER A 151 4.04 -4.61 -9.46
CA SER A 151 5.09 -4.86 -10.45
C SER A 151 6.08 -3.69 -10.44
N LEU A 152 7.19 -3.86 -9.73
CA LEU A 152 8.19 -2.82 -9.50
C LEU A 152 9.54 -3.25 -10.10
N LYS A 153 10.28 -2.30 -10.69
CA LYS A 153 11.60 -2.61 -11.26
C LYS A 153 12.63 -2.83 -10.13
N TRP A 154 13.34 -3.95 -10.18
CA TRP A 154 14.30 -4.33 -9.14
C TRP A 154 15.50 -5.03 -9.76
N SER A 155 16.69 -4.47 -9.55
CA SER A 155 17.94 -4.96 -10.14
C SER A 155 18.86 -5.65 -9.14
N GLY A 156 18.39 -5.92 -7.92
CA GLY A 156 19.16 -6.65 -6.91
C GLY A 156 19.07 -8.16 -7.10
N ASP A 157 20.00 -8.89 -6.48
CA ASP A 157 20.01 -10.34 -6.45
C ASP A 157 19.00 -10.85 -5.42
N GLY A 158 17.79 -11.18 -5.88
CA GLY A 158 16.73 -11.75 -5.04
C GLY A 158 15.72 -10.71 -4.54
N LEU A 159 15.24 -10.89 -3.30
CA LEU A 159 14.22 -10.06 -2.67
C LEU A 159 14.86 -8.87 -1.92
N PRO A 160 14.28 -7.65 -2.01
CA PRO A 160 14.81 -6.46 -1.35
C PRO A 160 14.71 -6.56 0.18
N ASP A 161 15.64 -5.92 0.88
CA ASP A 161 15.59 -5.74 2.34
C ASP A 161 14.55 -4.69 2.76
N GLU A 162 14.26 -4.50 4.05
CA GLU A 162 13.25 -3.54 4.51
C GLU A 162 13.51 -2.12 4.00
N ILE A 163 14.76 -1.66 4.14
CA ILE A 163 15.17 -0.30 3.73
C ILE A 163 15.13 -0.14 2.21
N GLU A 164 15.52 -1.19 1.47
CA GLU A 164 15.50 -1.17 0.01
C GLU A 164 14.08 -1.18 -0.53
N PHE A 165 13.22 -1.98 0.10
CA PHE A 165 11.79 -2.02 -0.21
C PHE A 165 11.12 -0.68 0.06
N ALA A 166 11.45 -0.03 1.20
CA ALA A 166 10.97 1.32 1.52
C ALA A 166 11.35 2.34 0.43
N LYS A 167 12.59 2.29 -0.07
CA LYS A 167 13.06 3.14 -1.17
C LYS A 167 12.31 2.85 -2.47
N LEU A 168 12.01 1.58 -2.73
CA LEU A 168 11.33 1.13 -3.93
C LEU A 168 9.88 1.62 -4.00
N ILE A 169 9.14 1.52 -2.89
CA ILE A 169 7.75 2.00 -2.78
C ILE A 169 7.66 3.52 -2.63
N LYS A 170 8.80 4.22 -2.57
CA LYS A 170 8.94 5.65 -2.30
C LYS A 170 8.31 6.07 -0.97
N HIS A 171 8.63 5.34 0.08
CA HIS A 171 8.25 5.71 1.44
C HIS A 171 8.76 7.13 1.77
N TRP A 172 7.97 7.91 2.51
CA TRP A 172 8.35 9.29 2.89
C TRP A 172 9.62 9.33 3.75
N ASP A 173 9.84 8.27 4.51
CA ASP A 173 11.03 8.05 5.34
C ASP A 173 11.47 6.61 5.16
N ALA A 174 12.43 6.38 4.27
CA ALA A 174 12.85 5.03 3.93
C ALA A 174 13.73 4.37 5.00
N ASP A 175 14.34 5.17 5.87
CA ASP A 175 15.27 4.67 6.90
C ASP A 175 14.53 4.36 8.22
N ASN A 176 13.42 5.06 8.50
CA ASN A 176 12.54 4.78 9.64
C ASN A 176 11.18 4.18 9.22
N ALA A 177 11.13 3.50 8.07
CA ALA A 177 9.90 2.82 7.66
C ALA A 177 9.65 1.62 8.59
N ASP A 178 8.46 1.55 9.19
CA ASP A 178 8.01 0.41 9.98
C ASP A 178 7.62 -0.74 9.05
N ILE A 179 8.65 -1.45 8.56
CA ILE A 179 8.52 -2.59 7.65
C ILE A 179 8.99 -3.83 8.37
N SER A 180 8.20 -4.90 8.28
CA SER A 180 8.56 -6.22 8.83
C SER A 180 8.44 -7.28 7.76
N ILE A 181 9.48 -8.11 7.63
CA ILE A 181 9.51 -9.27 6.76
C ILE A 181 8.90 -10.47 7.48
N MET A 182 7.96 -11.13 6.83
CA MET A 182 7.26 -12.31 7.33
C MET A 182 7.17 -13.40 6.27
N ASP A 183 7.06 -14.65 6.73
CA ASP A 183 6.82 -15.78 5.83
C ASP A 183 5.34 -15.82 5.38
N PRO A 184 5.05 -16.22 4.13
CA PRO A 184 3.66 -16.30 3.64
C PRO A 184 2.75 -17.22 4.47
N VAL A 185 3.32 -18.25 5.08
CA VAL A 185 2.59 -19.22 5.92
C VAL A 185 2.23 -18.61 7.28
N ASP A 186 3.10 -17.76 7.82
CA ASP A 186 2.86 -17.08 9.09
C ASP A 186 1.80 -15.98 8.94
N TRP A 187 1.83 -15.28 7.80
CA TRP A 187 0.82 -14.27 7.46
C TRP A 187 -0.55 -14.90 7.18
N ASP A 188 -0.61 -15.96 6.37
CA ASP A 188 -1.84 -16.69 6.05
C ASP A 188 -1.96 -17.99 6.86
N SER A 189 -1.99 -17.86 8.19
CA SER A 189 -2.13 -19.01 9.09
C SER A 189 -3.40 -19.86 8.84
N GLN A 190 -4.41 -19.27 8.20
CA GLN A 190 -5.69 -19.93 7.87
C GLN A 190 -5.69 -20.55 6.47
N GLY A 191 -4.66 -20.32 5.65
CA GLY A 191 -4.57 -20.85 4.28
C GLY A 191 -5.62 -20.28 3.31
N GLN A 192 -6.21 -19.12 3.60
CA GLN A 192 -7.26 -18.52 2.76
C GLN A 192 -6.70 -17.96 1.45
N TYR A 193 -5.45 -17.52 1.47
CA TYR A 193 -4.75 -16.84 0.40
C TYR A 193 -3.68 -17.72 -0.26
N THR A 194 -3.68 -19.03 0.02
CA THR A 194 -2.74 -19.98 -0.61
C THR A 194 -2.80 -19.92 -2.14
N LYS A 195 -3.98 -19.71 -2.73
CA LYS A 195 -4.13 -19.54 -4.19
C LYS A 195 -3.39 -18.33 -4.75
N LEU A 196 -3.37 -17.21 -4.01
CA LEU A 196 -2.62 -16.02 -4.39
C LEU A 196 -1.11 -16.28 -4.31
N ILE A 197 -0.67 -16.93 -3.24
CA ILE A 197 0.74 -17.30 -3.04
C ILE A 197 1.21 -18.25 -4.16
N GLU A 198 0.39 -19.25 -4.51
CA GLU A 198 0.66 -20.16 -5.62
C GLU A 198 0.69 -19.43 -6.97
N ALA A 199 -0.25 -18.51 -7.22
CA ALA A 199 -0.27 -17.70 -8.44
C ALA A 199 0.99 -16.83 -8.59
N VAL A 200 1.46 -16.21 -7.50
CA VAL A 200 2.73 -15.44 -7.48
C VAL A 200 3.92 -16.36 -7.74
N ARG A 201 3.93 -17.55 -7.13
CA ARG A 201 4.98 -18.55 -7.34
C ARG A 201 5.03 -19.09 -8.76
N GLU A 202 3.87 -19.36 -9.36
CA GLU A 202 3.75 -19.81 -10.75
C GLU A 202 4.21 -18.71 -11.72
N ALA A 203 3.80 -17.46 -11.47
CA ALA A 203 4.21 -16.30 -12.24
C ALA A 203 5.73 -16.07 -12.23
N THR A 204 6.41 -16.43 -11.15
CA THR A 204 7.85 -16.24 -10.95
C THR A 204 8.69 -17.51 -11.14
N LYS A 205 8.11 -18.55 -11.76
CA LYS A 205 8.79 -19.83 -12.06
C LYS A 205 9.33 -20.55 -10.81
N GLY A 206 8.70 -20.35 -9.65
CA GLY A 206 9.07 -21.03 -8.40
C GLY A 206 10.06 -20.30 -7.51
N ASN A 207 10.32 -19.01 -7.75
CA ASN A 207 11.15 -18.17 -6.88
C ASN A 207 10.56 -18.02 -5.46
N ASP A 208 11.40 -17.55 -4.54
CA ASP A 208 11.02 -17.31 -3.15
C ASP A 208 9.94 -16.23 -3.05
N VAL A 209 8.92 -16.49 -2.21
CA VAL A 209 7.80 -15.57 -1.98
C VAL A 209 7.88 -15.09 -0.55
N ARG A 210 7.77 -13.79 -0.35
CA ARG A 210 7.91 -13.15 0.96
C ARG A 210 6.81 -12.14 1.18
N VAL A 211 6.42 -11.94 2.43
CA VAL A 211 5.41 -10.96 2.81
C VAL A 211 6.08 -9.80 3.53
N TYR A 212 5.83 -8.58 3.06
CA TYR A 212 6.26 -7.36 3.72
C TYR A 212 5.04 -6.71 4.35
N SER A 213 5.06 -6.57 5.66
CA SER A 213 4.10 -5.75 6.41
C SER A 213 4.64 -4.34 6.49
N VAL A 214 3.91 -3.37 5.93
CA VAL A 214 4.31 -1.96 5.91
C VAL A 214 3.26 -1.16 6.67
N VAL A 215 3.64 -0.66 7.85
CA VAL A 215 2.74 0.17 8.67
C VAL A 215 2.65 1.56 8.04
N ARG A 216 1.43 2.00 7.75
CA ARG A 216 1.13 3.35 7.25
C ARG A 216 0.93 4.33 8.38
N ASP A 217 0.02 3.92 9.26
CA ASP A 217 -0.54 4.70 10.33
C ASP A 217 -0.83 3.75 11.51
N LYS A 218 -1.34 4.31 12.61
CA LYS A 218 -1.67 3.54 13.82
C LYS A 218 -2.70 2.41 13.60
N THR A 219 -3.50 2.48 12.54
CA THR A 219 -4.58 1.52 12.28
C THR A 219 -4.52 0.89 10.91
N ARG A 220 -3.54 1.25 10.08
CA ARG A 220 -3.47 0.82 8.68
C ARG A 220 -2.12 0.18 8.42
N THR A 221 -2.16 -1.07 7.96
CA THR A 221 -0.99 -1.87 7.63
C THR A 221 -1.19 -2.43 6.22
N GLU A 222 -0.23 -2.21 5.34
CA GLU A 222 -0.25 -2.76 3.99
C GLU A 222 0.58 -4.05 3.95
N TYR A 223 -0.05 -5.12 3.49
CA TYR A 223 0.57 -6.42 3.31
C TYR A 223 0.95 -6.62 1.85
N TRP A 224 2.22 -6.89 1.60
CA TRP A 224 2.79 -7.04 0.26
C TRP A 224 3.35 -8.44 0.10
N VAL A 225 2.67 -9.28 -0.68
CA VAL A 225 3.14 -10.63 -1.03
C VAL A 225 3.89 -10.53 -2.35
N VAL A 226 5.21 -10.59 -2.31
CA VAL A 226 6.06 -10.34 -3.50
C VAL A 226 7.05 -11.46 -3.72
N SER A 227 7.45 -11.61 -4.98
CA SER A 227 8.49 -12.51 -5.43
C SER A 227 9.38 -11.81 -6.45
N SER A 228 10.66 -12.15 -6.46
CA SER A 228 11.62 -11.63 -7.44
C SER A 228 11.48 -12.32 -8.79
N GLU A 229 11.52 -11.58 -9.89
CA GLU A 229 11.45 -12.07 -11.26
C GLU A 229 12.47 -11.32 -12.13
N GLU A 230 13.49 -11.99 -12.69
CA GLU A 230 14.49 -11.47 -13.65
C GLU A 230 14.44 -9.94 -13.95
N GLY A 231 14.94 -9.11 -13.01
CA GLY A 231 15.01 -7.64 -13.17
C GLY A 231 13.79 -6.82 -12.69
N ARG A 232 12.86 -7.46 -11.99
CA ARG A 232 11.68 -6.86 -11.35
C ARG A 232 11.23 -7.67 -10.14
N ILE A 233 10.34 -7.10 -9.34
CA ILE A 233 9.54 -7.84 -8.36
C ILE A 233 8.08 -7.79 -8.80
N VAL A 234 7.39 -8.91 -8.62
CA VAL A 234 5.97 -9.04 -8.94
C VAL A 234 5.23 -9.65 -7.77
N GLY A 235 3.98 -9.26 -7.58
CA GLY A 235 3.23 -9.70 -6.43
C GLY A 235 1.86 -9.08 -6.31
N VAL A 236 1.33 -9.15 -5.10
CA VAL A 236 0.05 -8.57 -4.72
C VAL A 236 0.20 -7.74 -3.46
N LYS A 237 -0.65 -6.73 -3.34
CA LYS A 237 -0.77 -5.89 -2.16
C LYS A 237 -2.20 -5.96 -1.64
N ALA A 238 -2.36 -5.94 -0.33
CA ALA A 238 -3.63 -5.68 0.33
C ALA A 238 -3.47 -4.63 1.42
N LEU A 239 -4.52 -3.84 1.63
CA LEU A 239 -4.62 -2.93 2.76
C LEU A 239 -5.38 -3.63 3.90
N GLY A 240 -4.75 -3.75 5.05
CA GLY A 240 -5.36 -4.21 6.30
C GLY A 240 -5.61 -3.04 7.24
N VAL A 241 -6.76 -3.06 7.91
CA VAL A 241 -7.05 -2.17 9.04
C VAL A 241 -7.10 -2.98 10.32
N GLU A 242 -6.27 -2.59 11.28
CA GLU A 242 -6.14 -3.22 12.59
C GLU A 242 -6.49 -2.17 13.64
N SER A 243 -7.52 -2.42 14.43
CA SER A 243 -8.03 -1.52 15.48
C SER A 243 -8.10 -2.22 16.83
#